data_AF-A0A6L8QA42-F1
#
_entry.id   AF-A0A6L8QA42-F1
#
_cell.length_a   1.000
_cell.length_b   1.000
_cell.length_c   1.000
_cell.angle_alpha   90.00
_cell.angle_beta   90.00
_cell.angle_gamma   90.00
#
_symmetry.space_group_name_H-M   'P 1'
#
loop_
_entity.id
_entity.type
_entity.pdbx_description
1 polymer ?
#
loop_
_entity_poly.entity_id
_entity_poly.type
_entity_poly.pdbx_seq_one_letter_code
_entity_poly.pdbx_strand_id
1 'polypeptide(L)' 'MLTTYPHLTWIDMSLEIADLGAQLRARYNLKTPDSILLATAIHSEASGFIGNDSKFKKVTELDILMLS' A
#
# COMPACT_ATOMS: atom_id res chain seq x y z
N MET A 1 -19.89 3.67 11.22
CA MET A 1 -18.75 4.41 10.64
C MET A 1 -17.50 3.60 10.92
N LEU A 2 -16.70 3.25 9.90
CA LEU A 2 -15.47 2.44 10.03
C LEU A 2 -14.31 3.18 10.73
N THR A 3 -14.56 4.37 11.25
CA THR A 3 -13.57 5.23 11.93
C THR A 3 -13.23 4.78 13.35
N THR A 4 -13.99 3.84 13.92
CA THR A 4 -13.92 3.48 15.35
C THR A 4 -13.81 1.97 15.57
N TYR A 5 -13.17 1.26 14.64
CA TYR A 5 -12.96 -0.18 14.76
C TYR A 5 -11.75 -0.47 15.69
N PRO A 6 -11.88 -1.39 16.66
CA PRO A 6 -10.75 -1.74 17.52
C PRO A 6 -9.62 -2.34 16.66
N HIS A 7 -8.38 -1.95 16.98
CA HIS A 7 -7.17 -2.37 16.28
C HIS A 7 -7.03 -1.89 14.83
N LEU A 8 -7.85 -0.92 14.39
CA LEU A 8 -7.69 -0.24 13.12
C LEU A 8 -7.00 1.12 13.31
N THR A 9 -5.94 1.35 12.54
CA THR A 9 -5.27 2.65 12.48
C THR A 9 -5.41 3.23 11.08
N TRP A 10 -5.82 4.49 10.99
CA TRP A 10 -5.83 5.24 9.74
C TRP A 10 -4.49 5.95 9.58
N ILE A 11 -3.86 5.80 8.42
CA ILE A 11 -2.60 6.45 8.09
C ILE A 11 -2.88 7.55 7.07
N ASP A 12 -2.61 8.79 7.45
CA ASP A 12 -2.74 9.94 6.57
C ASP A 12 -1.65 9.94 5.50
N MET A 13 -1.95 10.57 4.36
CA MET A 13 -0.98 10.71 3.28
C MET A 13 0.03 11.82 3.62
N SER A 14 1.26 11.44 3.92
CA SER A 14 2.39 12.37 4.09
C SER A 14 3.12 12.62 2.76
N LEU A 15 4.03 13.59 2.75
CA LEU A 15 4.89 13.85 1.59
C LEU A 15 5.83 12.68 1.30
N GLU A 16 6.31 11.99 2.33
CA GLU A 16 7.15 10.80 2.22
C GLU A 16 6.40 9.63 1.57
N ILE A 17 5.13 9.43 1.96
CA ILE A 17 4.27 8.43 1.33
C ILE A 17 3.99 8.80 -0.13
N ALA A 18 3.75 10.08 -0.42
CA ALA A 18 3.51 10.55 -1.78
C ALA A 18 4.74 10.35 -2.68
N ASP A 19 5.93 10.68 -2.18
CA ASP A 19 7.19 10.48 -2.92
C ASP A 19 7.48 8.99 -3.17
N LEU A 20 7.37 8.16 -2.13
CA LEU A 20 7.51 6.71 -2.27
C LEU A 20 6.46 6.13 -3.24
N GLY A 21 5.22 6.61 -3.17
CA GLY A 21 4.15 6.23 -4.10
C GLY A 21 4.48 6.59 -5.55
N ALA A 22 5.09 7.75 -5.80
CA ALA A 22 5.55 8.13 -7.13
C ALA A 22 6.68 7.21 -7.64
N GLN A 23 7.62 6.84 -6.77
CA GLN A 23 8.70 5.90 -7.09
C GLN A 23 8.15 4.51 -7.44
N LEU A 24 7.24 3.96 -6.63
CA LEU A 24 6.60 2.66 -6.88
C LEU A 24 5.75 2.67 -8.15
N ARG A 25 5.02 3.77 -8.39
CA ARG A 25 4.25 3.98 -9.62
C ARG A 25 5.14 3.87 -10.85
N ALA A 26 6.28 4.56 -10.85
CA ALA A 26 7.23 4.54 -11.95
C ALA A 26 7.87 3.15 -12.12
N ARG A 27 8.32 2.52 -11.02
CA ARG A 27 8.98 1.22 -11.02
C ARG A 27 8.08 0.10 -11.52
N TYR A 28 6.84 0.08 -11.05
CA TYR A 28 5.92 -1.04 -11.28
C TYR A 28 4.82 -0.73 -12.29
N ASN A 29 4.75 0.47 -12.85
CA ASN A 29 3.66 0.90 -13.72
C ASN A 29 2.27 0.66 -13.07
N LEU A 30 2.12 1.15 -11.84
CA LEU A 30 0.89 1.05 -11.05
C LEU A 30 0.03 2.30 -11.23
N LYS A 31 -1.27 2.19 -10.91
CA LYS A 31 -2.13 3.37 -10.81
C LYS A 31 -1.73 4.16 -9.56
N THR A 32 -1.95 5.48 -9.58
CA THR A 32 -1.60 6.36 -8.46
C THR A 32 -2.21 5.90 -7.13
N PRO A 33 -3.52 5.53 -7.03
CA PRO A 33 -4.08 5.05 -5.77
C PRO A 33 -3.41 3.78 -5.26
N ASP A 34 -3.20 2.79 -6.13
CA ASP A 34 -2.54 1.52 -5.79
C ASP A 34 -1.11 1.75 -5.26
N SER A 35 -0.38 2.66 -5.90
CA SER A 35 1.01 2.96 -5.54
C SER A 35 1.09 3.66 -4.19
N ILE A 36 0.12 4.54 -3.88
CA ILE A 36 0.01 5.19 -2.57
C ILE A 36 -0.31 4.18 -1.48
N LEU A 37 -1.26 3.25 -1.71
CA LEU A 37 -1.60 2.23 -0.72
C LEU A 37 -0.41 1.32 -0.38
N LEU A 38 0.36 0.92 -1.40
CA LEU A 38 1.59 0.14 -1.19
C LEU A 38 2.67 0.95 -0.48
N ALA A 39 2.84 2.22 -0.86
CA ALA A 39 3.77 3.14 -0.19
C ALA A 39 3.40 3.32 1.29
N THR A 40 2.12 3.47 1.61
CA THR A 40 1.64 3.54 2.99
C THR A 40 1.99 2.29 3.78
N ALA A 41 1.80 1.10 3.20
CA ALA A 41 2.13 -0.16 3.86
C ALA A 41 3.65 -0.29 4.10
N ILE A 42 4.48 0.03 3.11
CA ILE A 42 5.95 0.02 3.24
C ILE A 42 6.41 1.04 4.28
N HIS A 43 5.91 2.27 4.21
CA HIS A 43 6.28 3.34 5.14
C HIS A 43 5.86 3.04 6.58
N SER A 44 4.73 2.36 6.77
CA SER A 44 4.23 1.97 8.10
C SER A 44 4.86 0.67 8.62
N GLU A 45 5.87 0.14 7.93
CA GLU A 45 6.54 -1.13 8.26
C GLU A 45 5.55 -2.29 8.42
N ALA A 46 4.51 -2.30 7.59
CA ALA A 46 3.50 -3.35 7.61
C ALA A 46 4.14 -4.71 7.29
N SER A 47 3.76 -5.74 8.04
CA SER A 47 4.25 -7.10 7.82
C SER A 47 3.73 -7.73 6.51
N GLY A 48 2.76 -7.11 5.86
CA GLY A 48 2.20 -7.58 4.60
C GLY A 48 1.07 -6.70 4.10
N PHE A 49 0.65 -6.95 2.87
CA PHE A 49 -0.41 -6.22 2.19
C PHE A 49 -1.46 -7.19 1.65
N ILE A 50 -2.72 -6.93 1.98
CA ILE A 50 -3.85 -7.77 1.59
C ILE A 50 -4.62 -7.08 0.45
N GLY A 51 -4.86 -7.79 -0.65
CA GLY A 51 -5.66 -7.25 -1.75
C GLY A 51 -6.04 -8.29 -2.80
N ASN A 52 -6.88 -7.88 -3.75
CA ASN A 52 -7.45 -8.81 -4.76
C ASN A 52 -6.89 -8.53 -6.17
N ASP A 53 -6.10 -7.48 -6.34
CA ASP A 53 -5.52 -7.17 -7.65
C ASP A 53 -4.20 -7.92 -7.85
N SER A 54 -4.19 -8.82 -8.83
CA SER A 54 -3.00 -9.59 -9.24
C SER A 54 -1.79 -8.72 -9.57
N LYS A 55 -1.99 -7.43 -9.90
CA LYS A 55 -0.91 -6.48 -10.13
C LYS A 55 -0.01 -6.29 -8.90
N PHE A 56 -0.46 -6.57 -7.69
CA PHE A 56 0.38 -6.43 -6.50
C PHE A 56 1.50 -7.46 -6.44
N LYS A 57 1.37 -8.62 -7.10
CA LYS A 57 2.37 -9.70 -7.08
C LYS A 57 3.75 -9.32 -7.63
N LYS A 58 3.85 -8.21 -8.39
CA LYS A 58 5.13 -7.72 -8.94
C LYS A 58 5.91 -6.84 -7.95
N VAL A 59 5.27 -6.39 -6.87
CA VAL A 59 5.89 -5.57 -5.82
C VAL A 59 6.69 -6.50 -4.92
N THR A 60 7.95 -6.15 -4.67
CA THR A 60 8.90 -7.04 -3.97
C THR A 60 9.22 -6.57 -2.55
N GLU A 61 8.81 -5.37 -2.20
CA GLU A 61 9.05 -4.72 -0.91
C GLU A 61 8.07 -5.17 0.19
N LEU A 62 7.03 -5.94 -0.15
CA LEU A 62 5.98 -6.36 0.76
C LEU A 62 5.59 -7.82 0.54
N ASP A 63 5.23 -8.51 1.61
CA ASP A 63 4.55 -9.79 1.54
C ASP A 63 3.09 -9.59 1.11
N ILE A 64 2.76 -10.06 -0.09
CA ILE A 64 1.42 -9.89 -0.67
C ILE A 64 0.55 -11.11 -0.39
N LEU A 65 -0.55 -10.90 0.34
CA LEU A 65 -1.62 -11.88 0.49
C LEU A 65 -2.77 -11.55 -0.47
N MET A 66 -2.99 -12.45 -1.42
CA MET A 66 -4.10 -12.32 -2.38
C MET A 66 -5.39 -12.87 -1.77
N LEU A 67 -6.48 -12.09 -1.79
CA LEU A 67 -7.81 -12.64 -1.55
C LEU A 67 -8.41 -13.08 -2.89
N SER A 68 -8.95 -14.30 -2.90
CA SER A 68 -9.65 -14.92 -4.03
C SER A 68 -11.05 -14.38 -4.23
#